data_AF-A0A2G3A236-F1
#
_entry.id   AF-A0A2G3A236-F1
#
_cell.length_a   1.000
_cell.length_b   1.000
_cell.length_c   1.000
_cell.angle_alpha   90.00
_cell.angle_beta   90.00
_cell.angle_gamma   90.00
#
_symmetry.space_group_name_H-M   'P 1'
#
loop_
_entity.id
_entity.type
_entity.pdbx_description
1 polymer ?
#
loop_
_entity_poly.entity_id
_entity_poly.type
_entity_poly.pdbx_seq_one_letter_code
_entity_poly.pdbx_strand_id
1 'polypeptide(L)'
;MIRHNLDVMYIEKNFFDNVFNTVLNIDKKTKDNPQARLDMINYGDRPQLAKDAFGKYPKAVYTIDKEASTILFNWVKGLKFPDGYVSNLGRCPDTSTNWNNVFTLIQMATF
;
A
#
# COMPACT_ATOMS: atom_id res chain seq x y z
N MET A 1 -19.13 8.56 -30.48
CA MET A 1 -19.20 8.48 -29.01
C MET A 1 -18.00 7.66 -28.54
N ILE A 2 -17.00 8.27 -27.93
CA ILE A 2 -15.78 7.58 -27.48
C ILE A 2 -16.14 6.89 -26.16
N ARG A 3 -16.10 5.55 -26.13
CA ARG A 3 -16.19 4.81 -24.86
C ARG A 3 -14.91 5.08 -24.11
N HIS A 4 -14.99 5.78 -22.97
CA HIS A 4 -13.85 5.92 -22.06
C HIS A 4 -13.49 4.53 -21.55
N ASN A 5 -12.46 3.92 -22.14
CA ASN A 5 -11.98 2.60 -21.76
C ASN A 5 -11.09 2.76 -20.52
N LEU A 6 -11.73 2.97 -19.36
CA LEU A 6 -11.04 2.92 -18.08
C LEU A 6 -10.72 1.46 -17.78
N ASP A 7 -9.44 1.15 -17.73
CA ASP A 7 -8.96 -0.13 -17.25
C ASP A 7 -9.13 -0.18 -15.73
N VAL A 8 -10.28 -0.72 -15.30
CA VAL A 8 -10.66 -0.85 -13.89
C VAL A 8 -9.58 -1.59 -13.10
N MET A 9 -9.00 -2.65 -13.68
CA MET A 9 -7.96 -3.44 -13.02
C MET A 9 -6.70 -2.61 -12.76
N TYR A 10 -6.27 -1.81 -13.74
CA TYR A 10 -5.12 -0.92 -13.56
C TYR A 10 -5.38 0.13 -12.47
N ILE A 11 -6.58 0.70 -12.45
CA ILE A 11 -6.98 1.70 -11.46
C ILE A 11 -6.99 1.10 -10.05
N GLU A 12 -7.63 -0.06 -9.87
CA GLU A 12 -7.71 -0.76 -8.59
C GLU A 12 -6.33 -1.16 -8.08
N LYS A 13 -5.47 -1.71 -8.96
CA LYS A 13 -4.09 -2.04 -8.63
C LYS A 13 -3.32 -0.80 -8.16
N ASN A 14 -3.37 0.29 -8.92
CA ASN A 14 -2.67 1.52 -8.57
C ASN A 14 -3.17 2.10 -7.23
N PHE A 15 -4.48 2.10 -7.00
CA PHE A 15 -5.03 2.55 -5.72
C PHE A 15 -4.54 1.70 -4.55
N PHE A 16 -4.67 0.37 -4.66
CA PHE A 16 -4.25 -0.55 -3.61
C PHE A 16 -2.76 -0.42 -3.31
N ASP A 17 -1.91 -0.45 -4.35
CA ASP A 17 -0.46 -0.31 -4.21
C ASP A 17 -0.12 1.00 -3.48
N ASN A 18 -0.74 2.11 -3.85
CA ASN A 18 -0.49 3.40 -3.20
C ASN A 18 -0.89 3.41 -1.72
N VAL A 19 -2.05 2.84 -1.37
CA VAL A 19 -2.51 2.74 0.02
C VAL A 19 -1.55 1.87 0.84
N PHE A 20 -1.24 0.68 0.36
CA PHE A 20 -0.39 -0.27 1.08
C PHE A 20 1.05 0.24 1.23
N ASN A 21 1.65 0.78 0.16
CA ASN A 21 3.00 1.34 0.23
C ASN A 21 3.08 2.50 1.23
N THR A 22 2.00 3.27 1.39
CA THR A 22 1.93 4.38 2.35
C THR A 22 1.78 3.90 3.78
N VAL A 23 0.85 2.97 4.03
CA VAL A 23 0.60 2.40 5.38
C VAL A 23 1.79 1.60 5.88
N LEU A 24 2.48 0.87 5.00
CA LEU A 24 3.69 0.12 5.33
C LEU A 24 4.95 0.98 5.35
N ASN A 25 4.87 2.24 4.91
CA ASN A 25 5.99 3.16 4.75
C ASN A 25 7.17 2.53 3.97
N ILE A 26 6.86 1.96 2.81
CA ILE A 26 7.85 1.36 1.93
C ILE A 26 8.64 2.47 1.26
N ASP A 27 9.97 2.46 1.48
CA ASP A 27 10.88 3.45 0.93
C ASP A 27 10.74 3.53 -0.60
N LYS A 28 10.76 4.76 -1.13
CA LYS A 28 10.58 5.11 -2.56
C LYS A 28 9.24 4.76 -3.21
N LYS A 29 8.32 4.07 -2.51
CA LYS A 29 6.98 3.74 -3.04
C LYS A 29 5.84 4.42 -2.28
N THR A 30 6.07 4.80 -1.04
CA THR A 30 5.11 5.54 -0.24
C THR A 30 4.68 6.84 -0.92
N LYS A 31 3.38 7.16 -0.86
CA LYS A 31 2.87 8.48 -1.28
C LYS A 31 3.02 9.54 -0.19
N ASP A 32 3.49 9.13 0.99
CA ASP A 32 3.85 10.02 2.08
C ASP A 32 5.17 10.74 1.80
N ASN A 33 5.08 11.83 1.06
CA ASN A 33 6.22 12.66 0.68
C ASN A 33 6.16 14.05 1.37
N PRO A 34 7.23 14.86 1.34
CA PRO A 34 7.25 16.16 1.99
C PRO A 34 6.11 17.10 1.56
N GLN A 35 5.71 17.08 0.29
CA GLN A 35 4.61 17.91 -0.19
C GLN A 35 3.27 17.43 0.37
N ALA A 36 3.02 16.11 0.36
CA ALA A 36 1.85 15.51 0.98
C ALA A 36 1.79 15.85 2.48
N ARG A 37 2.93 15.89 3.18
CA ARG A 37 2.98 16.33 4.59
C ARG A 37 2.58 17.79 4.78
N LEU A 38 3.02 18.68 3.90
CA LEU A 38 2.61 20.09 3.93
C LEU A 38 1.11 20.23 3.65
N ASP A 39 0.59 19.50 2.66
CA ASP A 39 -0.83 19.52 2.32
C ASP A 39 -1.69 18.99 3.48
N MET A 40 -1.23 17.95 4.18
CA MET A 40 -1.90 17.41 5.37
C MET A 40 -1.93 18.39 6.55
N ILE A 41 -0.94 19.27 6.66
CA ILE A 41 -0.92 20.32 7.68
C ILE A 41 -1.87 21.46 7.29
N ASN A 42 -1.81 21.91 6.03
CA ASN A 42 -2.54 23.08 5.55
C ASN A 42 -4.04 22.80 5.33
N TYR A 43 -4.36 21.63 4.77
CA TYR A 43 -5.71 21.26 4.36
C TYR A 43 -6.26 20.07 5.14
N GLY A 44 -5.40 19.20 5.66
CA GLY A 44 -5.79 17.98 6.36
C GLY A 44 -6.06 18.14 7.86
N ASP A 45 -5.76 19.30 8.44
CA ASP A 45 -5.83 19.57 9.89
C ASP A 45 -5.12 18.46 10.70
N ARG A 46 -3.86 18.22 10.32
CA ARG A 46 -2.96 17.26 10.98
C ARG A 46 -1.64 17.93 11.39
N PRO A 47 -1.66 18.88 12.34
CA PRO A 47 -0.45 19.59 12.78
C PRO A 47 0.61 18.65 13.38
N GLN A 48 0.21 17.50 13.93
CA GLN A 48 1.13 16.49 14.45
C GLN A 48 2.04 15.84 13.39
N LEU A 49 1.77 16.06 12.10
CA LEU A 49 2.60 15.57 11.00
C LEU A 49 3.69 16.58 10.58
N ALA A 50 3.72 17.77 11.18
CA ALA A 50 4.71 18.80 10.94
C ALA A 50 6.13 18.36 11.33
N LYS A 51 7.13 19.03 10.74
CA LYS A 51 8.54 18.79 11.07
C LYS A 51 8.78 19.09 12.55
N ASP A 52 9.64 18.28 13.16
CA ASP A 52 10.17 18.55 14.50
C ASP A 52 11.15 19.73 14.50
N ALA A 53 11.64 20.10 15.68
CA ALA A 53 12.63 21.17 15.85
C ALA A 53 13.94 20.93 15.09
N PHE A 54 14.22 19.68 14.69
CA PHE A 54 15.40 19.28 13.92
C PHE A 54 15.12 19.23 12.40
N GLY A 55 13.91 19.58 11.97
CA GLY A 55 13.51 19.59 10.56
C GLY A 55 13.11 18.22 9.99
N LYS A 56 12.95 17.19 10.83
CA LYS A 56 12.58 15.83 10.42
C LYS A 56 11.07 15.62 10.53
N TYR A 57 10.50 14.86 9.60
CA TYR A 57 9.11 14.46 9.69
C TYR A 57 8.92 13.33 10.72
N PRO A 58 7.94 13.44 11.63
CA PRO A 58 7.62 12.37 12.56
C PRO A 58 7.01 11.17 11.81
N LYS A 59 7.11 9.99 12.43
CA LYS A 59 6.40 8.80 11.93
C LYS A 59 4.91 9.13 11.82
N ALA A 60 4.33 8.89 10.63
CA ALA A 60 2.92 9.15 10.44
C ALA A 60 2.07 8.21 11.32
N VAL A 61 0.97 8.75 11.85
CA VAL A 61 0.02 7.99 12.67
C VAL A 61 -0.68 6.86 11.90
N TYR A 62 -0.71 6.95 10.57
CA TYR A 62 -1.26 5.92 9.68
C TYR A 62 -0.23 4.88 9.24
N THR A 63 1.04 5.03 9.63
CA THR A 63 2.05 4.01 9.36
C THR A 63 1.98 2.93 10.43
N ILE A 64 1.70 1.70 10.02
CA ILE A 64 1.66 0.58 10.96
C ILE A 64 3.05 0.22 11.49
N ASP A 65 3.09 -0.46 12.62
CA ASP A 65 4.33 -1.01 13.18
C ASP A 65 4.62 -2.40 12.61
N LYS A 66 5.73 -2.99 13.07
CA LYS A 66 6.17 -4.30 12.60
C LYS A 66 5.22 -5.42 13.03
N GLU A 67 4.63 -5.31 14.22
CA GLU A 67 3.70 -6.30 14.76
C GLU A 67 2.37 -6.29 14.00
N ALA A 68 1.78 -5.12 13.79
CA ALA A 68 0.59 -4.96 12.97
C ALA A 68 0.84 -5.36 11.51
N SER A 69 2.07 -5.13 10.99
CA SER A 69 2.45 -5.65 9.68
C SER A 69 2.38 -7.18 9.65
N THR A 70 2.90 -7.87 10.65
CA THR A 70 2.79 -9.34 10.75
C THR A 70 1.34 -9.82 10.80
N ILE A 71 0.48 -9.14 11.56
CA ILE A 71 -0.95 -9.45 11.63
C ILE A 71 -1.60 -9.28 10.25
N LEU A 72 -1.35 -8.15 9.59
CA LEU A 72 -1.82 -7.87 8.24
C LEU A 72 -1.39 -8.97 7.26
N PHE A 73 -0.12 -9.36 7.28
CA PHE A 73 0.40 -10.40 6.40
C PHE A 73 -0.19 -11.78 6.69
N ASN A 74 -0.41 -12.13 7.95
CA ASN A 74 -1.06 -13.39 8.32
C ASN A 74 -2.52 -13.41 7.87
N TRP A 75 -3.22 -12.29 8.00
CA TRP A 75 -4.58 -12.14 7.48
C TRP A 75 -4.60 -12.28 5.95
N VAL A 76 -3.70 -11.60 5.22
CA VAL A 76 -3.59 -11.71 3.76
C VAL A 76 -3.30 -13.15 3.32
N LYS A 77 -2.44 -13.88 4.04
CA LYS A 77 -2.19 -15.31 3.78
C LYS A 77 -3.43 -16.19 4.00
N GLY A 78 -4.32 -15.80 4.90
CA GLY A 78 -5.57 -16.50 5.21
C GLY A 78 -6.72 -16.16 4.28
N LEU A 79 -6.56 -15.16 3.39
CA LEU A 79 -7.60 -14.80 2.42
C LEU A 79 -7.82 -15.95 1.43
N LYS A 80 -9.06 -16.42 1.36
CA LYS A 80 -9.51 -17.33 0.30
C LYS A 80 -10.01 -16.49 -0.86
N PHE A 81 -9.44 -16.73 -2.03
CA PHE A 81 -9.90 -16.16 -3.27
C PHE A 81 -10.63 -17.25 -4.06
N PRO A 82 -11.57 -16.88 -4.96
CA PRO A 82 -12.10 -17.82 -5.94
C PRO A 82 -10.96 -18.52 -6.69
N ASP A 83 -11.14 -19.80 -7.02
CA ASP A 83 -10.14 -20.56 -7.77
C ASP A 83 -9.80 -19.84 -9.07
N GLY A 84 -8.50 -19.74 -9.35
CA GLY A 84 -8.02 -19.01 -10.51
C GLY A 84 -8.12 -17.49 -10.37
N TYR A 85 -8.16 -16.92 -9.16
CA TYR A 85 -7.93 -15.48 -8.95
C TYR A 85 -6.56 -15.17 -8.34
N VAL A 86 -5.93 -16.10 -7.60
CA VAL A 86 -4.67 -15.83 -6.90
C VAL A 86 -3.79 -17.08 -6.85
N SER A 87 -2.51 -16.92 -7.19
CA SER A 87 -1.48 -17.94 -6.97
C SER A 87 -1.15 -18.05 -5.47
N ASN A 88 -0.97 -19.27 -4.95
CA ASN A 88 -0.78 -19.55 -3.51
C ASN A 88 0.26 -18.62 -2.83
N LEU A 89 -0.25 -17.64 -2.06
CA LEU A 89 0.56 -16.64 -1.34
C LEU A 89 1.42 -17.24 -0.23
N GLY A 90 1.13 -18.47 0.21
CA GLY A 90 1.91 -19.19 1.22
C GLY A 90 3.32 -19.62 0.75
N ARG A 91 3.60 -19.55 -0.56
CA ARG A 91 4.92 -19.92 -1.13
C ARG A 91 5.90 -18.74 -1.23
N CYS A 92 5.50 -17.53 -0.85
CA CYS A 92 6.36 -16.34 -0.94
C CYS A 92 7.29 -16.25 0.29
N PRO A 93 8.63 -16.33 0.11
CA PRO A 93 9.57 -16.46 1.21
C PRO A 93 9.83 -15.15 1.99
N ASP A 94 9.36 -14.00 1.50
CA ASP A 94 9.46 -12.74 2.25
C ASP A 94 8.33 -11.77 1.86
N THR A 95 7.34 -11.66 2.74
CA THR A 95 6.18 -10.79 2.54
C THR A 95 6.52 -9.31 2.75
N SER A 96 7.62 -8.99 3.44
CA SER A 96 7.98 -7.60 3.76
C SER A 96 8.65 -6.87 2.59
N THR A 97 9.40 -7.60 1.76
CA THR A 97 10.25 -7.01 0.71
C THR A 97 9.64 -7.13 -0.69
N ASN A 98 8.68 -8.04 -0.93
CA ASN A 98 8.29 -8.44 -2.29
C ASN A 98 6.78 -8.38 -2.60
N TRP A 99 6.07 -7.34 -2.14
CA TRP A 99 4.67 -7.05 -2.50
C TRP A 99 4.42 -6.95 -4.02
N ASN A 100 5.45 -6.57 -4.80
CA ASN A 100 5.40 -6.61 -6.26
C ASN A 100 4.96 -7.98 -6.78
N ASN A 101 5.24 -9.05 -6.04
CA ASN A 101 4.81 -10.40 -6.40
C ASN A 101 3.40 -10.73 -5.90
N VAL A 102 2.92 -10.19 -4.77
CA VAL A 102 1.60 -10.52 -4.24
C VAL A 102 0.48 -10.08 -5.19
N PHE A 103 0.55 -8.85 -5.73
CA PHE A 103 -0.43 -8.39 -6.72
C PHE A 103 -0.26 -9.04 -8.10
N THR A 104 0.97 -9.40 -8.48
CA THR A 104 1.23 -10.16 -9.71
C THR A 104 0.72 -11.60 -9.61
N LEU A 105 0.77 -12.20 -8.42
CA LEU A 105 0.20 -13.51 -8.10
C LEU A 105 -1.34 -13.47 -8.06
N ILE A 106 -1.93 -12.33 -7.64
CA ILE A 106 -3.39 -12.05 -7.75
C ILE A 106 -3.82 -11.75 -9.21
N GLN A 107 -2.88 -11.44 -10.11
CA GLN A 107 -3.19 -11.18 -11.53
C GLN A 107 -2.95 -12.38 -12.47
N MET A 108 -2.22 -13.43 -12.05
CA MET A 108 -1.91 -14.64 -12.86
C MET A 108 -3.12 -15.55 -13.15
N ALA A 109 -4.31 -14.98 -13.10
CA ALA A 109 -5.54 -15.67 -12.82
C ALA A 109 -6.71 -15.11 -13.66
N THR A 110 -6.49 -13.94 -14.28
CA THR A 110 -7.40 -13.40 -15.30
C THR A 110 -6.61 -13.18 -16.59
N PHE A 111 -6.30 -14.28 -17.27
CA PHE A 111 -6.41 -14.53 -18.71
C PHE A 111 -6.32 -16.04 -18.96
#